data_AF-A0A9R0SI78-F1
#
_entry.id   AF-A0A9R0SI78-F1
#
_cell.length_a   1.000
_cell.length_b   1.000
_cell.length_c   1.000
_cell.angle_alpha   90.00
_cell.angle_beta   90.00
_cell.angle_gamma   90.00
#
_symmetry.space_group_name_H-M   'P 1'
#
loop_
_entity.id
_entity.type
_entity.pdbx_description
1 polymer ?
#
loop_
_entity_poly.entity_id
_entity_poly.type
_entity_poly.pdbx_seq_one_letter_code
_entity_poly.pdbx_strand_id
1 'polypeptide(L)'
;MKVGALLTSAGINIGLCILFLSFYSVLRKQPQNVKVYFGRRIAEQHKRLRGAFILERFVPSPSWIVRSLQCTEDEILSTAGLDAVVFNRVLVFSIRIFSLAAILCLFGVLPLNYFGQDMQHERIPSASLETFTIGNMKEKSIWLWVHCVVLYIISGVACFLLYMEYKHIARLRLLHLVRTTTNRSHFTVLVRGIPKSTHESFNNAVESFFTTYHAPSYLSHQVVYKVGKLQKIVVSNISSSYVILICGLYQLSILFCGNGMLPPEIPD
;
A
#
# COMPACT_ATOMS: atom_id res chain seq x y z
N MET A 1 -24.30 -24.82 5.32
CA MET A 1 -23.54 -24.91 4.04
C MET A 1 -22.67 -26.16 4.09
N LYS A 2 -22.68 -26.99 3.03
CA LYS A 2 -21.95 -28.28 3.03
C LYS A 2 -20.46 -28.09 2.72
N VAL A 3 -19.61 -28.94 3.31
CA VAL A 3 -18.17 -28.95 3.04
C VAL A 3 -17.88 -29.15 1.55
N GLY A 4 -18.63 -30.03 0.86
CA GLY A 4 -18.49 -30.23 -0.58
C GLY A 4 -18.72 -28.95 -1.42
N ALA A 5 -19.68 -28.10 -1.05
CA ALA A 5 -19.93 -26.85 -1.76
C ALA A 5 -18.78 -25.84 -1.58
N LEU A 6 -18.21 -25.78 -0.38
CA LEU A 6 -17.02 -24.97 -0.09
C LEU A 6 -15.82 -25.45 -0.91
N LEU A 7 -15.57 -26.77 -0.96
CA LEU A 7 -14.47 -27.37 -1.71
C LEU A 7 -14.59 -27.12 -3.22
N THR A 8 -15.79 -27.27 -3.79
CA THR A 8 -16.02 -26.97 -5.21
C THR A 8 -15.75 -25.50 -5.52
N SER A 9 -16.25 -24.58 -4.69
CA SER A 9 -16.00 -23.13 -4.86
C SER A 9 -14.51 -22.79 -4.74
N ALA A 10 -13.82 -23.35 -3.73
CA ALA A 10 -12.39 -23.16 -3.55
C ALA A 10 -11.60 -23.70 -4.74
N GLY A 11 -11.94 -24.91 -5.23
CA GLY A 11 -11.30 -25.53 -6.40
C GLY A 11 -11.43 -24.67 -7.67
N ILE A 12 -12.63 -24.14 -7.94
CA ILE A 12 -12.86 -23.25 -9.10
C ILE A 12 -12.01 -21.98 -8.98
N ASN A 13 -12.03 -21.32 -7.81
CA ASN A 13 -11.26 -20.08 -7.60
C ASN A 13 -9.75 -20.30 -7.67
N ILE A 14 -9.24 -21.40 -7.11
CA ILE A 14 -7.82 -21.77 -7.21
C ILE A 14 -7.45 -22.06 -8.67
N GLY A 15 -8.29 -22.78 -9.41
CA GLY A 15 -8.09 -23.04 -10.84
C GLY A 15 -8.00 -21.76 -11.67
N LEU A 16 -8.92 -20.82 -11.46
CA LEU A 16 -8.90 -19.50 -12.10
C LEU A 16 -7.66 -18.70 -11.71
N CYS A 17 -7.24 -18.74 -10.44
CA CYS A 17 -6.03 -18.09 -9.98
C CYS A 17 -4.79 -18.61 -10.71
N ILE A 18 -4.64 -19.94 -10.81
CA ILE A 18 -3.53 -20.58 -11.54
C ILE A 18 -3.55 -20.19 -13.02
N LEU A 19 -4.73 -20.16 -13.63
CA LEU A 19 -4.91 -19.74 -15.03
C LEU A 19 -4.46 -18.28 -15.25
N PHE A 20 -4.91 -17.35 -14.42
CA PHE A 20 -4.52 -15.94 -14.52
C PHE A 20 -3.05 -15.70 -14.20
N LEU A 21 -2.48 -16.39 -13.19
CA LEU A 21 -1.05 -16.32 -12.88
C LEU A 21 -0.19 -16.86 -14.02
N SER A 22 -0.64 -17.92 -14.69
CA SER A 22 0.02 -18.47 -15.87
C SER A 22 -0.04 -17.48 -17.03
N PHE A 23 -1.22 -16.91 -17.30
CA PHE A 23 -1.40 -15.89 -18.33
C PHE A 23 -0.53 -14.65 -18.08
N TYR A 24 -0.53 -14.12 -16.85
CA TYR A 24 0.35 -13.03 -16.44
C TYR A 24 1.82 -13.38 -16.65
N SER A 25 2.24 -14.60 -16.29
CA SER A 25 3.63 -15.06 -16.43
C SER A 25 4.10 -15.13 -17.89
N VAL A 26 3.20 -15.40 -18.83
CA VAL A 26 3.48 -15.39 -20.27
C VAL A 26 3.41 -13.97 -20.85
N LEU A 27 2.40 -13.19 -20.49
CA LEU A 27 2.19 -11.83 -21.00
C LEU A 27 3.33 -10.87 -20.60
N ARG A 28 3.87 -10.99 -19.39
CA ARG A 28 4.98 -10.15 -18.92
C ARG A 28 6.30 -10.39 -19.66
N LYS A 29 6.48 -11.56 -20.29
CA LYS A 29 7.66 -11.90 -21.11
C LYS A 29 7.52 -11.36 -22.55
N GLN A 30 6.30 -10.98 -22.92
CA GLN A 30 5.86 -10.05 -23.97
C GLN A 30 6.70 -8.77 -24.25
N PRO A 31 7.56 -8.58 -25.27
CA PRO A 31 8.27 -7.32 -25.54
C PRO A 31 7.28 -6.22 -25.92
N GLN A 32 6.16 -6.58 -26.58
CA GLN A 32 5.06 -5.66 -26.86
C GLN A 32 4.44 -5.09 -25.56
N ASN A 33 4.43 -5.87 -24.49
CA ASN A 33 3.78 -5.50 -23.22
C ASN A 33 4.75 -4.93 -22.17
N VAL A 34 6.04 -4.76 -22.50
CA VAL A 34 7.06 -4.28 -21.53
C VAL A 34 6.71 -2.90 -20.99
N LYS A 35 6.20 -2.01 -21.84
CA LYS A 35 5.82 -0.65 -21.45
C LYS A 35 4.70 -0.65 -20.38
N VAL A 36 3.79 -1.62 -20.43
CA VAL A 36 2.67 -1.75 -19.50
C VAL A 36 3.15 -2.32 -18.16
N TYR A 37 3.90 -3.43 -18.18
CA TYR A 37 4.31 -4.12 -16.94
C TYR A 37 5.55 -3.51 -16.27
N PHE A 38 6.40 -2.80 -17.01
CA PHE A 38 7.67 -2.25 -16.53
C PHE A 38 7.78 -0.74 -16.80
N GLY A 39 6.68 0.01 -16.66
CA GLY A 39 6.62 1.44 -16.98
C GLY A 39 7.69 2.32 -16.30
N ARG A 40 8.18 1.93 -15.11
CA ARG A 40 9.23 2.67 -14.38
C ARG A 40 10.67 2.22 -14.69
N ARG A 41 10.88 1.01 -15.21
CA ARG A 41 12.22 0.42 -15.46
C ARG A 41 12.33 -0.14 -16.89
N ILE A 42 11.97 0.69 -17.87
CA ILE A 42 11.89 0.27 -19.28
C ILE A 42 13.27 -0.09 -19.86
N ALA A 43 14.30 0.70 -19.56
CA ALA A 43 15.62 0.57 -20.19
C ALA A 43 16.38 -0.72 -19.79
N GLU A 44 16.34 -1.10 -18.52
CA GLU A 44 17.06 -2.27 -18.01
C GLU A 44 16.39 -3.59 -18.42
N GLN A 45 15.05 -3.63 -18.40
CA GLN A 45 14.32 -4.86 -18.68
C GLN A 45 14.25 -5.20 -20.17
N HIS A 46 14.25 -4.18 -21.04
CA HIS A 46 14.27 -4.36 -22.49
C HIS A 46 15.51 -5.12 -22.97
N LYS A 47 16.69 -4.83 -22.39
CA LYS A 47 17.93 -5.56 -22.68
C LYS A 47 17.86 -7.03 -22.26
N ARG A 48 17.26 -7.30 -21.09
CA ARG A 48 17.12 -8.66 -20.54
C ARG A 48 16.15 -9.54 -21.35
N LEU A 49 15.06 -8.96 -21.84
CA LEU A 49 14.07 -9.68 -22.65
C LEU A 49 14.54 -9.97 -24.08
N ARG A 50 15.42 -9.13 -24.63
CA ARG A 50 16.03 -9.35 -25.96
C ARG A 50 16.97 -10.55 -26.00
N GLY A 51 17.56 -10.93 -24.86
CA GLY A 51 18.48 -12.08 -24.74
C GLY A 51 17.82 -13.41 -24.36
N ALA A 52 16.52 -13.46 -24.06
CA ALA A 52 15.83 -14.70 -23.71
C ALA A 52 15.40 -15.47 -24.96
N PHE A 53 15.69 -16.78 -25.02
CA PHE A 53 15.29 -17.64 -26.12
C PHE A 53 13.77 -17.63 -26.34
N ILE A 54 13.33 -17.70 -27.60
CA ILE A 54 11.93 -17.52 -28.02
C ILE A 54 10.97 -18.52 -27.35
N LEU A 55 11.44 -19.74 -27.02
CA LEU A 55 10.62 -20.80 -26.42
C LEU A 55 10.41 -20.64 -24.91
N GLU A 56 11.41 -20.20 -24.14
CA GLU A 56 11.28 -19.98 -22.68
C GLU A 56 10.28 -18.87 -22.31
N ARG A 57 9.89 -18.07 -23.30
CA ARG A 57 8.95 -16.98 -23.17
C ARG A 57 7.49 -17.42 -23.08
N PHE A 58 7.14 -18.58 -23.60
CA PHE A 58 5.79 -19.13 -23.53
C PHE A 58 5.56 -20.05 -22.33
N VAL A 59 6.63 -20.45 -21.64
CA VAL A 59 6.52 -21.28 -20.43
C VAL A 59 6.20 -20.39 -19.21
N PRO A 60 5.10 -20.63 -18.47
CA PRO A 60 4.83 -19.90 -17.23
C PRO A 60 5.91 -20.23 -16.20
N SER A 61 6.51 -19.21 -15.58
CA SER A 61 7.56 -19.39 -14.59
C SER A 61 7.22 -18.68 -13.28
N PRO A 62 7.25 -19.36 -12.12
CA PRO A 62 6.98 -18.74 -10.82
C PRO A 62 8.17 -17.91 -10.29
N SER A 63 9.28 -17.83 -11.04
CA SER A 63 10.51 -17.14 -10.63
C SER A 63 10.31 -15.69 -10.23
N TRP A 64 9.31 -15.01 -10.78
CA TRP A 64 9.01 -13.64 -10.40
C TRP A 64 8.37 -13.51 -9.02
N ILE A 65 7.62 -14.52 -8.57
CA ILE A 65 7.03 -14.57 -7.23
C ILE A 65 8.15 -14.69 -6.21
N VAL A 66 9.07 -15.64 -6.44
CA VAL A 66 10.24 -15.83 -5.57
C VAL A 66 11.07 -14.56 -5.51
N ARG A 67 11.35 -13.92 -6.65
CA ARG A 67 12.07 -12.64 -6.68
C ARG A 67 11.34 -11.52 -5.95
N SER A 68 10.01 -11.45 -6.03
CA SER A 68 9.25 -10.44 -5.28
C SER A 68 9.30 -10.68 -3.77
N LEU A 69 9.34 -11.94 -3.33
CA LEU A 69 9.44 -12.30 -1.91
C LEU A 69 10.86 -12.09 -1.34
N GLN A 70 11.89 -12.15 -2.19
CA GLN A 70 13.28 -11.87 -1.82
C GLN A 70 13.61 -10.38 -1.74
N CYS A 71 12.70 -9.50 -2.18
CA CYS A 71 12.95 -8.06 -2.19
C CYS A 71 13.13 -7.53 -0.78
N THR A 72 14.24 -6.82 -0.56
CA THR A 72 14.57 -6.28 0.76
C THR A 72 13.84 -4.97 1.01
N GLU A 73 13.67 -4.63 2.29
CA GLU A 73 13.05 -3.35 2.67
C GLU A 73 13.77 -2.14 2.08
N ASP A 74 15.11 -2.14 2.07
CA ASP A 74 15.92 -1.04 1.54
C ASP A 74 15.73 -0.85 0.02
N GLU A 75 15.55 -1.95 -0.72
CA GLU A 75 15.21 -1.91 -2.14
C GLU A 75 13.81 -1.32 -2.39
N ILE A 76 12.84 -1.67 -1.54
CA ILE A 76 11.48 -1.12 -1.61
C ILE A 76 11.51 0.37 -1.25
N LEU A 77 12.25 0.76 -0.22
CA LEU A 77 12.38 2.14 0.21
C LEU A 77 13.02 3.02 -0.86
N SER A 78 14.13 2.55 -1.45
CA SER A 78 14.85 3.31 -2.49
C SER A 78 14.08 3.38 -3.80
N THR A 79 13.36 2.33 -4.17
CA THR A 79 12.63 2.33 -5.42
C THR A 79 11.23 2.92 -5.27
N ALA A 80 10.40 2.41 -4.36
CA ALA A 80 8.97 2.72 -4.25
C ALA A 80 8.61 3.74 -3.15
N GLY A 81 9.54 4.06 -2.25
CA GLY A 81 9.35 5.06 -1.19
C GLY A 81 8.78 4.47 0.11
N LEU A 82 8.62 5.34 1.12
CA LEU A 82 8.23 4.95 2.48
C LEU A 82 6.83 4.32 2.53
N ASP A 83 5.86 4.86 1.80
CA ASP A 83 4.48 4.37 1.81
C ASP A 83 4.37 2.92 1.34
N ALA A 84 5.19 2.54 0.34
CA ALA A 84 5.25 1.17 -0.16
C ALA A 84 5.83 0.20 0.89
N VAL A 85 6.84 0.64 1.66
CA VAL A 85 7.39 -0.14 2.77
C VAL A 85 6.34 -0.36 3.85
N VAL A 86 5.60 0.69 4.24
CA VAL A 86 4.53 0.60 5.25
C VAL A 86 3.44 -0.36 4.78
N PHE A 87 3.01 -0.25 3.51
CA PHE A 87 2.02 -1.16 2.93
C PHE A 87 2.50 -2.63 2.95
N ASN A 88 3.74 -2.88 2.52
CA ASN A 88 4.32 -4.23 2.56
C ASN A 88 4.37 -4.80 3.98
N ARG A 89 4.72 -3.97 4.97
CA ARG A 89 4.72 -4.37 6.38
C ARG A 89 3.34 -4.73 6.91
N VAL A 90 2.29 -4.01 6.52
CA VAL A 90 0.90 -4.36 6.88
C VAL A 90 0.53 -5.74 6.35
N LEU A 91 0.95 -6.10 5.14
CA LEU A 91 0.73 -7.44 4.59
C LEU A 91 1.48 -8.51 5.37
N VAL A 92 2.78 -8.32 5.64
CA VAL A 92 3.60 -9.26 6.43
C VAL A 92 3.04 -9.43 7.85
N PHE A 93 2.65 -8.34 8.48
CA PHE A 93 2.01 -8.32 9.79
C PHE A 93 0.71 -9.13 9.79
N SER A 94 -0.14 -8.92 8.78
CA SER A 94 -1.40 -9.66 8.62
C SER A 94 -1.13 -11.16 8.47
N ILE A 95 -0.19 -11.55 7.62
CA ILE A 95 0.19 -12.95 7.43
C ILE A 95 0.65 -13.57 8.75
N ARG A 96 1.51 -12.90 9.53
CA ARG A 96 2.00 -13.42 10.82
C ARG A 96 0.86 -13.71 11.80
N ILE A 97 -0.07 -12.77 11.97
CA ILE A 97 -1.20 -12.96 12.90
C ILE A 97 -2.15 -14.03 12.39
N PHE A 98 -2.50 -14.01 11.10
CA PHE A 98 -3.40 -15.01 10.54
C PHE A 98 -2.78 -16.41 10.54
N SER A 99 -1.46 -16.55 10.35
CA SER A 99 -0.77 -17.83 10.49
C SER A 99 -0.82 -18.37 11.92
N LEU A 100 -0.58 -17.53 12.92
CA LEU A 100 -0.73 -17.91 14.32
C LEU A 100 -2.16 -18.32 14.65
N ALA A 101 -3.13 -17.49 14.25
CA ALA A 101 -4.55 -17.76 14.45
C ALA A 101 -4.96 -19.05 13.75
N ALA A 102 -4.49 -19.29 12.53
CA ALA A 102 -4.76 -20.52 11.78
C ALA A 102 -4.24 -21.75 12.52
N ILE A 103 -3.02 -21.71 13.07
CA ILE A 103 -2.46 -22.84 13.84
C ILE A 103 -3.30 -23.08 15.11
N LEU A 104 -3.56 -22.04 15.91
CA LEU A 104 -4.33 -22.17 17.15
C LEU A 104 -5.77 -22.64 16.89
N CYS A 105 -6.41 -22.13 15.84
CA CYS A 105 -7.75 -22.55 15.46
C CYS A 105 -7.77 -23.96 14.89
N LEU A 106 -6.80 -24.35 14.04
CA LEU A 106 -6.76 -25.66 13.40
C LEU A 106 -6.49 -26.79 14.40
N PHE A 107 -5.58 -26.57 15.36
CA PHE A 107 -5.18 -27.62 16.31
C PHE A 107 -5.89 -27.54 17.66
N GLY A 108 -6.41 -26.37 18.05
CA GLY A 108 -7.12 -26.18 19.32
C GLY A 108 -8.63 -26.13 19.15
N VAL A 109 -9.11 -25.11 18.44
CA VAL A 109 -10.56 -24.80 18.36
C VAL A 109 -11.32 -25.79 17.47
N LEU A 110 -10.74 -26.17 16.33
CA LEU A 110 -11.41 -27.00 15.33
C LEU A 110 -11.69 -28.43 15.84
N PRO A 111 -10.73 -29.14 16.47
CA PRO A 111 -11.00 -30.47 17.03
C PRO A 111 -11.98 -30.38 18.19
N LEU A 112 -11.86 -29.36 19.03
CA LEU A 112 -12.76 -29.13 20.17
C LEU A 112 -14.21 -28.93 19.71
N ASN A 113 -14.43 -28.15 18.65
CA ASN A 113 -15.76 -28.00 18.06
C ASN A 113 -16.28 -29.32 17.48
N TYR A 114 -15.42 -30.08 16.79
CA TYR A 114 -15.80 -31.34 16.16
C TYR A 114 -16.26 -32.39 17.18
N PHE A 115 -15.55 -32.53 18.30
CA PHE A 115 -15.88 -33.47 19.38
C PHE A 115 -16.85 -32.91 20.44
N GLY A 116 -17.51 -31.77 20.17
CA GLY A 116 -18.37 -31.07 21.13
C GLY A 116 -19.65 -31.83 21.54
N GLN A 117 -20.15 -32.71 20.67
CA GLN A 117 -21.33 -33.56 20.89
C GLN A 117 -21.17 -34.92 20.20
N ASP A 118 -21.74 -35.96 20.81
CA ASP A 118 -21.86 -37.30 20.19
C ASP A 118 -22.89 -37.25 19.05
N MET A 119 -22.45 -36.94 17.84
CA MET A 119 -23.28 -37.00 16.63
C MET A 119 -22.82 -38.13 15.71
N GLN A 120 -23.77 -38.71 14.95
CA GLN A 120 -23.39 -39.57 13.83
C GLN A 120 -22.72 -38.70 12.77
N HIS A 121 -21.40 -38.84 12.65
CA HIS A 121 -20.61 -38.08 11.70
C HIS A 121 -20.96 -38.53 10.28
N GLU A 122 -21.62 -37.66 9.53
CA GLU A 122 -21.81 -37.88 8.10
C GLU A 122 -20.45 -37.94 7.38
N ARG A 123 -20.40 -38.65 6.24
CA ARG A 123 -19.20 -38.67 5.41
C ARG A 123 -18.81 -37.24 5.00
N ILE A 124 -17.50 -36.99 5.03
CA ILE A 124 -16.82 -35.69 4.89
C ILE A 124 -17.27 -34.80 3.71
N PRO A 125 -17.83 -35.29 2.57
CA PRO A 125 -18.40 -34.42 1.53
C PRO A 125 -19.77 -33.80 1.89
N SER A 126 -20.58 -34.52 2.69
CA SER A 126 -21.96 -34.16 3.04
C SER A 126 -22.05 -33.37 4.34
N ALA A 127 -21.02 -33.44 5.18
CA ALA A 127 -20.95 -32.78 6.47
C ALA A 127 -21.26 -31.27 6.38
N SER A 128 -22.07 -30.80 7.33
CA SER A 128 -22.38 -29.38 7.49
C SER A 128 -21.20 -28.65 8.13
N LEU A 129 -20.92 -27.42 7.70
CA LEU A 129 -19.91 -26.57 8.36
C LEU A 129 -20.25 -26.26 9.81
N GLU A 130 -21.53 -26.37 10.20
CA GLU A 130 -22.00 -26.13 11.57
C GLU A 130 -21.36 -27.07 12.60
N THR A 131 -20.98 -28.29 12.19
CA THR A 131 -20.26 -29.27 13.03
C THR A 131 -18.89 -28.76 13.51
N PHE A 132 -18.29 -27.81 12.79
CA PHE A 132 -16.99 -27.21 13.14
C PHE A 132 -17.10 -25.88 13.89
N THR A 133 -18.30 -25.49 14.30
CA THR A 133 -18.56 -24.19 14.95
C THR A 133 -18.92 -24.36 16.43
N ILE A 134 -18.96 -23.23 17.14
CA ILE A 134 -19.44 -23.15 18.53
C ILE A 134 -20.86 -23.71 18.71
N GLY A 135 -21.66 -23.73 17.63
CA GLY A 135 -23.01 -24.29 17.62
C GLY A 135 -23.07 -25.82 17.81
N ASN A 136 -21.95 -26.54 17.63
CA ASN A 136 -21.88 -27.98 17.87
C ASN A 136 -21.60 -28.36 19.33
N MET A 137 -21.43 -27.38 20.24
CA MET A 137 -21.18 -27.66 21.66
C MET A 137 -22.47 -27.71 22.48
N LYS A 138 -22.51 -28.57 23.51
CA LYS A 138 -23.61 -28.60 24.49
C LYS A 138 -23.70 -27.27 25.25
N GLU A 139 -24.91 -26.82 25.54
CA GLU A 139 -25.13 -25.64 26.38
C GLU A 139 -24.45 -25.82 27.75
N LYS A 140 -23.81 -24.76 28.26
CA LYS A 140 -23.00 -24.75 29.51
C LYS A 140 -21.78 -25.67 29.52
N SER A 141 -21.28 -26.04 28.34
CA SER A 141 -20.04 -26.81 28.21
C SER A 141 -18.83 -26.06 28.77
N ILE A 142 -18.02 -26.74 29.58
CA ILE A 142 -16.75 -26.20 30.10
C ILE A 142 -15.79 -25.84 28.95
N TRP A 143 -15.87 -26.53 27.81
CA TRP A 143 -14.98 -26.34 26.66
C TRP A 143 -15.03 -24.93 26.05
N LEU A 144 -16.06 -24.13 26.34
CA LEU A 144 -16.17 -22.74 25.90
C LEU A 144 -15.04 -21.83 26.42
N TRP A 145 -14.46 -22.12 27.60
CA TRP A 145 -13.36 -21.29 28.13
C TRP A 145 -12.11 -21.36 27.24
N VAL A 146 -11.91 -22.46 26.52
CA VAL A 146 -10.78 -22.64 25.59
C VAL A 146 -10.87 -21.63 24.44
N HIS A 147 -12.07 -21.35 23.93
CA HIS A 147 -12.27 -20.30 22.91
C HIS A 147 -11.88 -18.93 23.44
N CYS A 148 -12.26 -18.61 24.67
CA CYS A 148 -11.89 -17.35 25.31
C CYS A 148 -10.37 -17.25 25.45
N VAL A 149 -9.71 -18.31 25.93
CA VAL A 149 -8.25 -18.33 26.10
C VAL A 149 -7.52 -18.20 24.77
N VAL A 150 -7.93 -18.95 23.74
CA VAL A 150 -7.35 -18.81 22.39
C VAL A 150 -7.53 -17.39 21.85
N LEU A 151 -8.70 -16.78 22.04
CA LEU A 151 -8.96 -15.41 21.63
C LEU A 151 -8.04 -14.42 22.37
N TYR A 152 -7.90 -14.55 23.69
CA TYR A 152 -6.99 -13.69 24.48
C TYR A 152 -5.52 -13.85 24.04
N ILE A 153 -5.08 -15.07 23.72
CA ILE A 153 -3.72 -15.32 23.20
C ILE A 153 -3.53 -14.62 21.85
N ILE A 154 -4.47 -14.79 20.91
CA ILE A 154 -4.40 -14.14 19.59
C ILE A 154 -4.39 -12.62 19.74
N SER A 155 -5.28 -12.06 20.57
CA SER A 155 -5.33 -10.62 20.82
C SER A 155 -4.06 -10.09 21.50
N GLY A 156 -3.53 -10.80 22.49
CA GLY A 156 -2.30 -10.43 23.17
C GLY A 156 -1.09 -10.38 22.21
N VAL A 157 -0.93 -11.43 21.40
CA VAL A 157 0.15 -11.47 20.40
C VAL A 157 -0.06 -10.41 19.31
N ALA A 158 -1.29 -10.18 18.88
CA ALA A 158 -1.62 -9.14 17.92
C ALA A 158 -1.22 -7.75 18.44
N CYS A 159 -1.59 -7.41 19.68
CA CYS A 159 -1.22 -6.15 20.32
C CYS A 159 0.29 -5.99 20.48
N PHE A 160 0.99 -7.06 20.88
CA PHE A 160 2.45 -7.06 20.99
C PHE A 160 3.13 -6.82 19.63
N LEU A 161 2.73 -7.55 18.59
CA LEU A 161 3.27 -7.38 17.24
C LEU A 161 2.94 -6.00 16.67
N LEU A 162 1.73 -5.48 16.91
CA LEU A 162 1.33 -4.12 16.54
C LEU A 162 2.24 -3.08 17.18
N TYR A 163 2.52 -3.21 18.47
CA TYR A 163 3.40 -2.30 19.18
C TYR A 163 4.81 -2.28 18.58
N MET A 164 5.35 -3.47 18.26
CA MET A 164 6.67 -3.60 17.64
C MET A 164 6.73 -2.98 16.24
N GLU A 165 5.74 -3.27 15.37
CA GLU A 165 5.66 -2.69 14.02
C GLU A 165 5.42 -1.18 14.07
N TYR A 166 4.57 -0.70 14.99
CA TYR A 166 4.33 0.73 15.18
C TYR A 166 5.61 1.47 15.56
N LYS A 167 6.36 0.95 16.55
CA LYS A 167 7.65 1.53 16.97
C LYS A 167 8.65 1.56 15.81
N HIS A 168 8.67 0.51 14.99
CA HIS A 168 9.54 0.43 13.84
C HIS A 168 9.17 1.46 12.76
N ILE A 169 7.88 1.57 12.40
CA ILE A 169 7.39 2.54 11.40
C ILE A 169 7.61 3.98 11.89
N ALA A 170 7.37 4.25 13.17
CA ALA A 170 7.63 5.57 13.76
C ALA A 170 9.11 5.96 13.61
N ARG A 171 10.04 5.02 13.84
CA ARG A 171 11.47 5.24 13.66
C ARG A 171 11.83 5.48 12.18
N LEU A 172 11.29 4.68 11.26
CA LEU A 172 11.49 4.87 9.83
C LEU A 172 10.99 6.23 9.35
N ARG A 173 9.80 6.65 9.81
CA ARG A 173 9.22 7.95 9.48
C ARG A 173 10.09 9.10 9.99
N LEU A 174 10.60 8.99 11.21
CA LEU A 174 11.51 9.99 11.78
C LEU A 174 12.82 10.08 10.98
N LEU A 175 13.44 8.94 10.65
CA LEU A 175 14.63 8.90 9.82
C LEU A 175 14.40 9.49 8.43
N HIS A 176 13.23 9.21 7.84
CA HIS A 176 12.84 9.79 6.57
C HIS A 176 12.72 11.32 6.68
N LEU A 177 12.02 11.83 7.70
CA LEU A 177 11.85 13.27 7.93
C LEU A 177 13.18 14.01 8.11
N VAL A 178 14.10 13.44 8.89
CA VAL A 178 15.44 14.01 9.13
C VAL A 178 16.29 14.02 7.85
N ARG A 179 16.14 13.01 6.98
CA ARG A 179 16.86 12.96 5.70
C ARG A 179 16.26 13.87 4.63
N THR A 180 14.96 14.13 4.66
CA THR A 180 14.24 14.95 3.67
C THR A 180 14.15 16.43 4.05
N THR A 181 14.97 16.91 4.99
CA THR A 181 14.98 18.30 5.47
C THR A 181 15.20 19.36 4.38
N THR A 182 15.64 18.96 3.19
CA THR A 182 15.78 19.83 2.01
C THR A 182 14.54 19.89 1.11
N ASN A 183 13.46 19.17 1.43
CA ASN A 183 12.25 19.14 0.61
C ASN A 183 11.41 20.42 0.82
N ARG A 184 11.06 21.10 -0.28
CA ARG A 184 10.33 22.38 -0.28
C ARG A 184 8.96 22.30 0.43
N SER A 185 8.37 21.11 0.50
CA SER A 185 7.09 20.89 1.18
C SER A 185 7.13 21.15 2.69
N HIS A 186 8.30 21.11 3.33
CA HIS A 186 8.44 21.39 4.76
C HIS A 186 8.34 22.88 5.11
N PHE A 187 8.48 23.77 4.12
CA PHE A 187 8.47 25.23 4.29
C PHE A 187 7.16 25.88 3.81
N THR A 188 6.17 25.08 3.39
CA THR A 188 4.89 25.58 2.87
C THR A 188 3.76 25.24 3.83
N VAL A 189 3.00 26.24 4.28
CA VAL A 189 1.83 26.06 5.15
C VAL A 189 0.55 26.29 4.36
N LEU A 190 -0.41 25.37 4.46
CA LEU A 190 -1.74 25.55 3.89
C LEU A 190 -2.65 26.32 4.85
N VAL A 191 -2.93 27.58 4.52
CA VAL A 191 -3.83 28.44 5.30
C VAL A 191 -5.25 28.32 4.74
N ARG A 192 -6.24 28.08 5.62
CA ARG A 192 -7.67 27.95 5.25
C ARG A 192 -8.51 28.87 6.12
N GLY A 193 -9.70 29.24 5.63
CA GLY A 193 -10.66 30.04 6.39
C GLY A 193 -10.29 31.51 6.52
N ILE A 194 -9.58 32.08 5.54
CA ILE A 194 -9.20 33.50 5.55
C ILE A 194 -10.47 34.36 5.45
N PRO A 195 -10.70 35.30 6.39
CA PRO A 195 -11.87 36.17 6.37
C PRO A 195 -11.83 37.08 5.15
N LYS A 196 -13.00 37.34 4.55
CA LYS A 196 -13.11 38.27 3.43
C LYS A 196 -13.12 39.70 3.96
N SER A 197 -12.10 40.48 3.60
CA SER A 197 -12.07 41.92 3.81
C SER A 197 -12.87 42.65 2.72
N THR A 198 -13.63 43.68 3.11
CA THR A 198 -14.33 44.56 2.15
C THR A 198 -13.42 45.67 1.62
N HIS A 199 -12.37 46.03 2.37
CA HIS A 199 -11.54 47.21 2.11
C HIS A 199 -10.21 46.90 1.39
N GLU A 200 -9.74 45.65 1.44
CA GLU A 200 -8.44 45.26 0.88
C GLU A 200 -8.57 44.03 -0.02
N SER A 201 -7.68 43.95 -1.02
CA SER A 201 -7.55 42.76 -1.86
C SER A 201 -7.11 41.56 -1.02
N PHE A 202 -7.58 40.36 -1.36
CA PHE A 202 -7.27 39.14 -0.62
C PHE A 202 -5.76 38.87 -0.52
N ASN A 203 -5.00 39.21 -1.57
CA ASN A 203 -3.56 39.06 -1.63
C ASN A 203 -2.87 40.00 -0.62
N ASN A 204 -3.26 41.29 -0.64
CA ASN A 204 -2.70 42.30 0.25
C ASN A 204 -3.03 42.01 1.72
N ALA A 205 -4.24 41.53 2.02
CA ALA A 205 -4.63 41.18 3.39
C ALA A 205 -3.78 40.03 3.95
N VAL A 206 -3.49 39.01 3.12
CA VAL A 206 -2.62 37.88 3.51
C VAL A 206 -1.18 38.35 3.66
N GLU A 207 -0.67 39.12 2.71
CA GLU A 207 0.67 39.66 2.75
C GLU A 207 0.90 40.55 3.99
N SER A 208 -0.02 41.48 4.25
CA SER A 208 0.01 42.37 5.42
C SER A 208 0.00 41.57 6.73
N PHE A 209 -0.85 40.54 6.84
CA PHE A 209 -0.89 39.67 8.01
C PHE A 209 0.44 38.95 8.25
N PHE A 210 0.98 38.27 7.24
CA PHE A 210 2.22 37.49 7.41
C PHE A 210 3.47 38.36 7.56
N THR A 211 3.52 39.53 6.91
CA THR A 211 4.61 40.48 7.11
C THR A 211 4.54 41.13 8.49
N THR A 212 3.35 41.37 9.05
CA THR A 212 3.20 41.95 10.40
C THR A 212 3.53 40.95 11.51
N TYR A 213 2.99 39.73 11.45
CA TYR A 213 3.13 38.74 12.54
C TYR A 213 4.28 37.74 12.36
N HIS A 214 4.76 37.55 11.13
CA HIS A 214 5.75 36.53 10.78
C HIS A 214 6.85 37.04 9.84
N ALA A 215 7.17 38.35 9.90
CA ALA A 215 8.15 39.02 9.05
C ALA A 215 9.46 38.24 8.79
N PRO A 216 10.16 37.69 9.82
CA PRO A 216 11.46 37.04 9.60
C PRO A 216 11.37 35.66 8.92
N SER A 217 10.19 35.04 8.86
CA SER A 217 10.01 33.69 8.28
C SER A 217 9.12 33.68 7.05
N TYR A 218 8.43 34.78 6.75
CA TYR A 218 7.59 34.91 5.59
C TYR A 218 8.44 35.10 4.32
N LEU A 219 8.21 34.24 3.32
CA LEU A 219 8.91 34.31 2.02
C LEU A 219 7.96 34.74 0.90
N SER A 220 6.87 34.00 0.71
CA SER A 220 5.85 34.28 -0.30
C SER A 220 4.57 33.51 0.00
N HIS A 221 3.49 33.82 -0.72
CA HIS A 221 2.26 33.04 -0.69
C HIS A 221 1.70 32.84 -2.10
N GLN A 222 0.86 31.82 -2.25
CA GLN A 222 0.15 31.53 -3.49
C GLN A 222 -1.33 31.33 -3.19
N VAL A 223 -2.19 32.15 -3.81
CA VAL A 223 -3.64 32.02 -3.66
C VAL A 223 -4.15 30.85 -4.50
N VAL A 224 -4.98 29.99 -3.88
CA VAL A 224 -5.63 28.86 -4.56
C VAL A 224 -7.03 29.28 -4.99
N TYR A 225 -7.27 29.28 -6.30
CA TYR A 225 -8.56 29.63 -6.89
C TYR A 225 -9.42 28.39 -7.14
N LYS A 226 -10.76 28.52 -7.05
CA LYS A 226 -11.69 27.45 -7.41
C LYS A 226 -11.82 27.37 -8.93
N VAL A 227 -11.04 26.48 -9.55
CA VAL A 227 -10.89 26.38 -11.02
C VAL A 227 -12.00 25.55 -11.69
N GLY A 228 -13.14 25.28 -11.04
CA GLY A 228 -14.09 24.23 -11.46
C GLY A 228 -14.52 24.21 -12.95
N LYS A 229 -14.88 25.36 -13.54
CA LYS A 229 -15.21 25.44 -14.99
C LYS A 229 -13.96 25.37 -15.89
N LEU A 230 -12.87 25.99 -15.46
CA LEU A 230 -11.60 26.04 -16.19
C LEU A 230 -10.91 24.67 -16.22
N GLN A 231 -10.95 23.90 -15.13
CA GLN A 231 -10.42 22.54 -15.07
C GLN A 231 -11.18 21.64 -16.04
N LYS A 232 -12.50 21.80 -16.18
CA LYS A 232 -13.30 21.05 -17.14
C LYS A 232 -12.88 21.35 -18.59
N ILE A 233 -12.59 22.61 -18.91
CA ILE A 233 -12.11 23.05 -20.24
C ILE A 233 -10.68 22.54 -20.51
N VAL A 234 -9.80 22.61 -19.52
CA VAL A 234 -8.42 22.13 -19.64
C VAL A 234 -8.40 20.61 -19.82
N VAL A 235 -9.17 19.85 -19.03
CA VAL A 235 -9.26 18.39 -19.16
C VAL A 235 -9.93 17.98 -20.47
N SER A 236 -10.98 18.68 -20.92
CA SER A 236 -11.62 18.38 -22.20
C SER A 236 -10.70 18.67 -23.40
N ASN A 237 -9.88 19.72 -23.33
CA ASN A 237 -8.91 20.04 -24.40
C ASN A 237 -7.69 19.10 -24.37
N ILE A 238 -7.22 18.67 -23.19
CA ILE A 238 -6.14 17.69 -23.05
C ILE A 238 -6.55 16.31 -23.60
N SER A 239 -7.84 15.96 -23.58
CA SER A 239 -8.33 14.71 -24.15
C SER A 239 -8.26 14.67 -25.69
N SER A 240 -8.12 15.82 -26.37
CA SER A 240 -8.16 15.88 -27.84
C SER A 240 -6.77 15.88 -28.50
N SER A 241 -5.71 16.24 -27.77
CA SER A 241 -4.36 16.35 -28.34
C SER A 241 -3.30 16.04 -27.29
N TYR A 242 -2.67 14.86 -27.38
CA TYR A 242 -1.42 14.47 -26.70
C TYR A 242 -1.46 14.24 -25.18
N VAL A 243 -2.00 13.08 -24.77
CA VAL A 243 -1.76 12.47 -23.43
C VAL A 243 -0.27 12.12 -23.18
N ILE A 244 0.63 12.35 -24.14
CA ILE A 244 2.05 11.97 -24.05
C ILE A 244 3.00 13.16 -23.80
N LEU A 245 2.62 14.43 -24.06
CA LEU A 245 3.58 15.55 -23.96
C LEU A 245 3.58 16.28 -22.60
N ILE A 246 2.59 16.04 -21.74
CA ILE A 246 2.34 16.90 -20.57
C ILE A 246 2.86 16.34 -19.24
N CYS A 247 3.44 15.14 -19.21
CA CYS A 247 4.13 14.69 -18.00
C CYS A 247 5.53 15.33 -17.84
N GLY A 248 6.11 15.87 -18.92
CA GLY A 248 7.42 16.53 -18.90
C GLY A 248 7.39 18.06 -18.70
N LEU A 249 6.26 18.72 -18.94
CA LEU A 249 6.17 20.20 -18.93
C LEU A 249 5.61 20.79 -17.64
N TYR A 250 4.78 20.07 -16.87
CA TYR A 250 4.30 20.59 -15.58
C TYR A 250 5.31 20.49 -14.43
N GLN A 251 6.46 19.85 -14.63
CA GLN A 251 7.59 19.92 -13.70
C GLN A 251 8.41 21.22 -13.87
N LEU A 252 8.22 21.97 -14.97
CA LEU A 252 9.08 23.11 -15.33
C LEU A 252 8.49 24.50 -15.01
N SER A 253 7.25 24.59 -14.53
CA SER A 253 6.60 25.89 -14.21
C SER A 253 6.40 26.18 -12.72
N ILE A 254 6.98 25.38 -11.82
CA ILE A 254 7.02 25.71 -10.39
C ILE A 254 8.35 26.43 -10.11
N LEU A 255 8.31 27.75 -10.36
CA LEU A 255 9.19 28.81 -9.82
C LEU A 255 10.67 28.45 -9.59
N PHE A 256 11.52 28.79 -10.57
CA PHE A 256 12.92 29.14 -10.32
C PHE A 256 12.97 30.53 -9.65
N CYS A 257 13.56 30.62 -8.45
CA CYS A 257 14.29 31.80 -8.01
C CYS A 257 15.23 31.40 -6.87
N GLY A 258 16.52 31.69 -7.03
CA GLY A 258 17.54 31.46 -6.00
C GLY A 258 18.91 31.16 -6.61
N ASN A 259 19.59 32.21 -7.07
CA ASN A 259 21.01 32.21 -7.37
C ASN A 259 21.81 31.56 -6.24
N GLY A 260 22.71 30.64 -6.57
CA GLY A 260 23.70 30.12 -5.65
C GLY A 260 24.64 31.24 -5.22
N MET A 261 24.44 31.75 -4.00
CA MET A 261 25.41 32.55 -3.29
C MET A 261 26.40 31.58 -2.62
N LEU A 262 27.65 31.61 -3.08
CA LEU A 262 28.78 30.91 -2.48
C LEU A 262 28.92 31.28 -0.98
N PRO A 263 29.39 30.37 -0.12
CA PRO A 263 29.71 30.71 1.26
C PRO A 263 30.91 31.67 1.32
N PRO A 264 30.97 32.61 2.29
CA PRO A 264 32.12 33.49 2.46
C PRO A 264 33.36 32.70 2.91
N GLU A 265 34.49 33.00 2.26
CA GLU A 265 35.83 32.66 2.73
C GLU A 265 36.05 33.29 4.11
N ILE A 266 36.58 32.48 5.02
CA ILE A 266 37.10 32.91 6.31
C ILE A 266 38.56 33.33 6.06
N PRO A 267 38.96 34.58 6.32
CA PRO A 267 40.38 34.93 6.37
C PRO A 267 40.92 34.62 7.77
N ASP A 268 42.03 33.87 7.77
CA ASP A 268 43.03 33.57 8.81
C ASP A 268 42.72 33.85 10.30
#